data_AF-A0A6B1CMA4-F1
#
_entry.id   AF-A0A6B1CMA4-F1
#
_cell.length_a   1.000
_cell.length_b   1.000
_cell.length_c   1.000
_cell.angle_alpha   90.00
_cell.angle_beta   90.00
_cell.angle_gamma   90.00
#
_symmetry.space_group_name_H-M   'P 1'
#
loop_
_entity.id
_entity.type
_entity.pdbx_description
1 polymer ?
#
loop_
_entity_poly.entity_id
_entity_poly.type
_entity_poly.pdbx_seq_one_letter_code
_entity_poly.pdbx_strand_id
1 'polypeptide(L)'
;MFNQREQRALIGLTAALLIGMLVAIGDWHRPSQSEEFSVVPRAVAPPPPRQVVAAEQGPLSLNSATVEELVALPAIGPKIAARIVAFRRERGPFARLEQLTEVNGIGAKTLAKLRPLLTVE
;
A
#
# COMPACT_ATOMS: atom_id res chain seq x y z
N MET A 1 50.61 -12.19 -36.17
CA MET A 1 51.49 -11.89 -35.01
C MET A 1 51.41 -10.39 -34.78
N PHE A 2 50.53 -9.95 -33.89
CA PHE A 2 50.26 -8.52 -33.64
C PHE A 2 51.18 -8.00 -32.52
N ASN A 3 51.80 -6.85 -32.74
CA ASN A 3 52.89 -6.34 -31.92
C ASN A 3 52.38 -5.78 -30.57
N GLN A 4 53.16 -5.97 -29.49
CA GLN A 4 52.84 -5.49 -28.12
C GLN A 4 52.55 -3.98 -28.01
N ARG A 5 52.94 -3.18 -29.01
CA ARG A 5 52.68 -1.74 -29.07
C ARG A 5 51.22 -1.43 -29.46
N GLU A 6 50.56 -2.32 -30.21
CA GLU A 6 49.18 -2.15 -30.68
C GLU A 6 48.16 -2.66 -29.67
N GLN A 7 48.49 -3.69 -28.89
CA GLN A 7 47.61 -4.17 -27.80
C GLN A 7 47.49 -3.16 -26.64
N ARG A 8 48.50 -2.33 -26.41
CA ARG A 8 48.43 -1.25 -25.39
C ARG A 8 47.56 -0.07 -25.85
N ALA A 9 47.49 0.19 -27.15
CA ALA A 9 46.62 1.22 -27.71
C ALA A 9 45.13 0.82 -27.66
N LEU A 10 44.82 -0.47 -27.86
CA LEU A 10 43.43 -0.97 -27.79
C LEU A 10 42.83 -0.95 -26.37
N ILE A 11 43.64 -1.15 -25.32
CA ILE A 11 43.15 -1.13 -23.93
C ILE A 11 42.84 0.31 -23.47
N GLY A 12 43.57 1.32 -23.95
CA GLY A 12 43.29 2.73 -23.64
C GLY A 12 42.02 3.27 -24.34
N LEU A 13 41.74 2.80 -25.55
CA LEU A 13 40.62 3.28 -26.39
C LEU A 13 39.24 2.77 -25.93
N THR A 14 39.18 1.59 -25.33
CA THR A 14 37.91 1.03 -24.78
C THR A 14 37.54 1.65 -23.44
N ALA A 15 38.53 2.03 -22.60
CA ALA A 15 38.29 2.73 -21.34
C ALA A 15 37.71 4.15 -21.54
N ALA A 16 38.13 4.86 -22.59
CA ALA A 16 37.60 6.19 -22.92
C ALA A 16 36.15 6.16 -23.45
N LEU A 17 35.74 5.06 -24.08
CA LEU A 17 34.39 4.90 -24.63
C LEU A 17 33.34 4.59 -23.55
N LEU A 18 33.73 3.97 -22.43
CA LEU A 18 32.83 3.70 -21.30
C LEU A 18 32.66 4.90 -20.36
N ILE A 19 33.65 5.79 -20.25
CA ILE A 19 33.57 6.99 -19.40
C ILE A 19 32.73 8.09 -20.07
N GLY A 20 32.76 8.20 -21.40
CA GLY A 20 31.94 9.16 -22.16
C GLY A 20 30.43 8.89 -22.14
N MET A 21 30.01 7.64 -21.84
CA MET A 21 28.58 7.28 -21.77
C MET A 21 27.96 7.51 -20.38
N LEU A 22 28.76 7.84 -19.36
CA LEU A 22 28.26 8.11 -18.00
C LEU A 22 27.96 9.61 -17.74
N VAL A 23 28.35 10.53 -18.64
CA VAL A 23 28.19 11.99 -18.47
C VAL A 23 27.05 12.57 -19.34
N ALA A 24 26.33 11.74 -20.10
CA ALA A 24 25.29 12.14 -21.04
C ALA A 24 23.84 11.95 -20.53
N ILE A 25 23.59 12.08 -19.22
CA ILE A 25 22.22 12.18 -18.64
C ILE A 25 22.11 13.39 -17.68
N GLY A 26 23.15 14.25 -17.60
CA GLY A 26 23.22 15.31 -16.58
C GLY A 26 22.63 16.67 -16.96
N ASP A 27 22.57 17.04 -18.25
CA ASP A 27 22.42 18.46 -18.64
C ASP A 27 21.57 18.66 -19.92
N TRP A 28 20.41 17.98 -19.99
CA TRP A 28 19.39 18.06 -21.08
C TRP A 28 18.76 19.44 -21.28
N HIS A 29 18.02 19.95 -20.29
CA HIS A 29 16.99 20.92 -20.68
C HIS A 29 16.56 21.88 -19.57
N ARG A 30 17.22 23.04 -19.56
CA ARG A 30 16.70 24.36 -19.10
C ARG A 30 15.42 24.75 -19.89
N PRO A 31 14.72 25.87 -19.59
CA PRO A 31 14.48 26.64 -18.36
C PRO A 31 12.98 27.07 -18.20
N SER A 32 12.68 27.89 -17.18
CA SER A 32 11.41 28.62 -16.90
C SER A 32 10.31 27.86 -16.12
N GLN A 33 10.24 28.08 -14.82
CA GLN A 33 9.35 29.09 -14.24
C GLN A 33 9.85 29.40 -12.84
N SER A 34 9.99 30.68 -12.55
CA SER A 34 10.02 31.22 -11.21
C SER A 34 8.70 30.91 -10.52
N GLU A 35 8.53 29.69 -10.03
CA GLU A 35 7.65 29.45 -8.91
C GLU A 35 8.57 29.29 -7.70
N GLU A 36 8.90 30.47 -7.17
CA GLU A 36 8.99 30.70 -5.75
C GLU A 36 8.17 29.63 -5.01
N PHE A 37 8.84 28.56 -4.59
CA PHE A 37 8.29 27.63 -3.61
C PHE A 37 8.26 28.43 -2.32
N SER A 38 7.26 29.32 -2.22
CA SER A 38 6.76 29.80 -0.96
C SER A 38 6.37 28.51 -0.24
N VAL A 39 7.27 28.06 0.63
CA VAL A 39 6.93 27.17 1.70
C VAL A 39 5.94 27.99 2.51
N VAL A 40 4.68 27.99 2.08
CA VAL A 40 3.59 28.12 3.01
C VAL A 40 3.89 26.98 3.97
N PRO A 41 4.16 27.24 5.26
CA PRO A 41 3.95 26.20 6.24
C PRO A 41 2.44 25.98 6.24
N ARG A 42 1.94 25.27 5.22
CA ARG A 42 0.77 24.45 5.44
C ARG A 42 1.34 23.43 6.38
N ALA A 43 1.16 23.71 7.67
CA ALA A 43 1.06 22.67 8.66
C ALA A 43 0.14 21.64 8.00
N VAL A 44 0.74 20.62 7.37
CA VAL A 44 0.15 19.31 7.33
C VAL A 44 0.07 19.04 8.80
N ALA A 45 -1.10 19.37 9.38
CA ALA A 45 -1.44 18.93 10.70
C ALA A 45 -1.01 17.46 10.71
N PRO A 46 -0.20 17.03 11.69
CA PRO A 46 0.15 15.62 11.78
C PRO A 46 -1.14 14.85 11.54
N PRO A 47 -1.13 13.83 10.64
CA PRO A 47 -2.34 13.03 10.43
C PRO A 47 -2.87 12.74 11.84
N PRO A 48 -4.15 13.08 12.14
CA PRO A 48 -4.67 12.99 13.50
C PRO A 48 -4.20 11.66 14.03
N PRO A 49 -3.56 11.63 15.22
CA PRO A 49 -2.88 10.44 15.73
C PRO A 49 -3.78 9.29 15.42
N ARG A 50 -3.32 8.38 14.54
CA ARG A 50 -4.13 7.25 14.08
C ARG A 50 -4.61 6.65 15.36
N GLN A 51 -5.88 6.85 15.67
CA GLN A 51 -6.37 6.51 16.98
C GLN A 51 -6.27 5.00 16.96
N VAL A 52 -5.22 4.47 17.57
CA VAL A 52 -5.29 3.20 18.25
C VAL A 52 -6.29 3.46 19.36
N VAL A 53 -7.57 3.59 18.98
CA VAL A 53 -8.66 3.33 19.89
C VAL A 53 -8.35 1.90 20.30
N ALA A 54 -7.67 1.77 21.43
CA ALA A 54 -7.65 0.53 22.17
C ALA A 54 -9.14 0.21 22.28
N ALA A 55 -9.56 -0.75 21.46
CA ALA A 55 -10.96 -0.98 21.15
C ALA A 55 -11.72 -0.91 22.46
N GLU A 56 -12.61 0.08 22.58
CA GLU A 56 -13.72 -0.06 23.48
C GLU A 56 -14.23 -1.47 23.23
N GLN A 57 -14.27 -2.30 24.28
CA GLN A 57 -14.49 -3.75 24.22
C GLN A 57 -15.91 -4.11 23.74
N GLY A 58 -16.54 -3.23 22.96
CA GLY A 58 -17.83 -3.37 22.34
C GLY A 58 -17.74 -4.00 20.95
N PRO A 59 -18.91 -4.27 20.35
CA PRO A 59 -19.00 -4.93 19.06
C PRO A 59 -18.34 -4.11 17.94
N LEU A 60 -17.52 -4.77 17.12
CA LEU A 60 -16.88 -4.16 15.97
C LEU A 60 -17.89 -3.95 14.83
N SER A 61 -17.97 -2.74 14.28
CA SER A 61 -18.88 -2.43 13.16
C SER A 61 -18.38 -3.01 11.83
N LEU A 62 -19.17 -3.86 11.19
CA LEU A 62 -18.84 -4.49 9.89
C LEU A 62 -18.64 -3.49 8.74
N ASN A 63 -19.42 -2.41 8.74
CA ASN A 63 -19.42 -1.42 7.67
C ASN A 63 -18.19 -0.51 7.75
N SER A 64 -17.71 -0.24 8.96
CA SER A 64 -16.60 0.67 9.23
C SER A 64 -15.27 -0.04 9.50
N ALA A 65 -15.29 -1.32 9.87
CA ALA A 65 -14.08 -2.07 10.22
C ALA A 65 -13.04 -2.11 9.09
N THR A 66 -11.78 -1.98 9.47
CA THR A 66 -10.61 -2.16 8.63
C THR A 66 -10.26 -3.64 8.47
N VAL A 67 -9.36 -3.95 7.53
CA VAL A 67 -8.91 -5.34 7.32
C VAL A 67 -8.21 -5.85 8.57
N GLU A 68 -7.41 -5.01 9.20
CA GLU A 68 -6.63 -5.31 10.41
C GLU A 68 -7.55 -5.63 11.60
N GLU A 69 -8.60 -4.85 11.81
CA GLU A 69 -9.59 -5.08 12.87
C GLU A 69 -10.39 -6.37 12.62
N LEU A 70 -10.76 -6.65 11.37
CA LEU A 70 -11.43 -7.90 11.01
C LEU A 70 -10.53 -9.12 11.25
N VAL A 71 -9.23 -9.02 10.95
CA VAL A 71 -8.26 -10.12 11.19
C VAL A 71 -8.03 -10.38 12.67
N ALA A 72 -8.27 -9.40 13.55
CA ALA A 72 -8.21 -9.60 14.99
C ALA A 72 -9.34 -10.51 15.52
N LEU A 73 -10.39 -10.76 14.71
CA LEU A 73 -11.51 -11.60 15.10
C LEU A 73 -11.19 -13.10 15.02
N PRO A 74 -11.77 -13.92 15.94
CA PRO A 74 -11.58 -15.35 15.90
C PRO A 74 -12.14 -15.94 14.59
N ALA A 75 -11.34 -16.79 13.93
CA ALA A 75 -11.68 -17.44 12.66
C ALA A 75 -11.80 -16.52 11.43
N ILE A 76 -11.39 -15.25 11.52
CA ILE A 76 -11.19 -14.38 10.35
C ILE A 76 -9.70 -14.26 10.07
N GLY A 77 -9.27 -14.79 8.93
CA GLY A 77 -7.91 -14.57 8.41
C GLY A 77 -7.84 -13.42 7.40
N PRO A 78 -6.63 -13.00 6.99
CA PRO A 78 -6.42 -11.88 6.06
C PRO A 78 -7.18 -12.05 4.73
N LYS A 79 -7.28 -13.29 4.23
CA LYS A 79 -8.06 -13.61 3.01
C LYS A 79 -9.57 -13.44 3.18
N ILE A 80 -10.10 -13.67 4.38
CA ILE A 80 -11.54 -13.51 4.65
C ILE A 80 -11.83 -12.04 4.89
N ALA A 81 -11.02 -11.35 5.69
CA ALA A 81 -11.14 -9.91 5.94
C ALA A 81 -11.13 -9.11 4.63
N ALA A 82 -10.19 -9.40 3.71
CA ALA A 82 -10.16 -8.76 2.40
C ALA A 82 -11.45 -9.00 1.59
N ARG A 83 -12.03 -10.20 1.68
CA ARG A 83 -13.29 -10.55 1.00
C ARG A 83 -14.50 -9.82 1.61
N ILE A 84 -14.54 -9.61 2.93
CA ILE A 84 -15.59 -8.82 3.58
C ILE A 84 -15.55 -7.38 3.06
N VAL A 85 -14.35 -6.78 2.99
CA VAL A 85 -14.17 -5.42 2.47
C VAL A 85 -14.52 -5.32 0.99
N ALA A 86 -14.15 -6.32 0.18
CA ALA A 86 -14.53 -6.39 -1.23
C ALA A 86 -16.06 -6.51 -1.38
N PHE A 87 -16.69 -7.40 -0.60
CA PHE A 87 -18.14 -7.60 -0.62
C PHE A 87 -18.87 -6.28 -0.36
N ARG A 88 -18.50 -5.50 0.65
CA ARG A 88 -19.16 -4.21 0.91
C ARG A 88 -18.92 -3.14 -0.15
N ARG A 89 -17.79 -3.23 -0.88
CA ARG A 89 -17.50 -2.33 -2.01
C ARG A 89 -18.33 -2.68 -3.24
N GLU A 90 -18.56 -3.96 -3.49
CA GLU A 90 -19.27 -4.45 -4.67
C GLU A 90 -20.79 -4.50 -4.48
N ARG A 91 -21.25 -4.90 -3.29
CA ARG A 91 -22.67 -5.13 -2.96
C ARG A 91 -23.29 -3.98 -2.16
N GLY A 92 -22.46 -3.09 -1.63
CA GLY A 92 -22.88 -2.06 -0.68
C GLY A 92 -22.77 -2.52 0.78
N PRO A 93 -23.11 -1.65 1.74
CA PRO A 93 -22.97 -1.93 3.17
C PRO A 93 -23.79 -3.14 3.61
N PHE A 94 -23.32 -3.82 4.65
CA PHE A 94 -24.04 -4.90 5.31
C PHE A 94 -25.23 -4.32 6.08
N ALA A 95 -26.44 -4.77 5.74
CA ALA A 95 -27.67 -4.43 6.45
C ALA A 95 -27.87 -5.30 7.69
N ARG A 96 -27.27 -6.50 7.71
CA ARG A 96 -27.44 -7.48 8.78
C ARG A 96 -26.25 -8.45 8.86
N LEU A 97 -26.03 -9.03 10.03
CA LEU A 97 -24.92 -9.96 10.26
C LEU A 97 -25.01 -11.23 9.41
N GLU A 98 -26.21 -11.67 9.03
CA GLU A 98 -26.40 -12.90 8.25
C GLU A 98 -25.80 -12.81 6.85
N GLN A 99 -25.69 -11.61 6.29
CA GLN A 99 -25.07 -11.38 4.98
C GLN A 99 -23.58 -11.75 4.96
N LEU A 100 -22.93 -11.86 6.12
CA LEU A 100 -21.57 -12.41 6.19
C LEU A 100 -21.49 -13.84 5.65
N THR A 101 -22.56 -14.64 5.73
CA THR A 101 -22.57 -16.00 5.18
C THR A 101 -22.56 -16.04 3.66
N GLU A 102 -22.86 -14.92 2.99
CA GLU A 102 -22.73 -14.76 1.54
C GLU A 102 -21.27 -14.55 1.13
N VAL A 103 -20.39 -14.20 2.09
CA VAL A 103 -18.96 -14.07 1.86
C VAL A 103 -18.32 -15.47 1.86
N ASN A 104 -17.72 -15.83 0.72
CA ASN A 104 -17.02 -17.10 0.58
C ASN A 104 -16.00 -17.31 1.71
N GLY A 105 -16.10 -18.45 2.41
CA GLY A 105 -15.24 -18.81 3.54
C GLY A 105 -15.80 -18.49 4.92
N ILE A 106 -16.98 -17.85 5.01
CA ILE A 106 -17.69 -17.64 6.27
C ILE A 106 -18.92 -18.55 6.29
N GLY A 107 -18.86 -19.60 7.11
CA GLY A 107 -19.99 -20.49 7.35
C GLY A 107 -20.80 -20.10 8.59
N ALA A 108 -21.92 -20.80 8.81
CA ALA A 108 -22.76 -20.62 10.00
C ALA A 108 -21.99 -20.75 11.33
N LYS A 109 -21.01 -21.67 11.39
CA LYS A 109 -20.14 -21.85 12.56
C LYS A 109 -19.27 -20.62 12.85
N THR A 110 -18.71 -20.01 11.80
CA THR A 110 -17.89 -18.80 11.91
C THR A 110 -18.78 -17.63 12.32
N LEU A 111 -19.92 -17.44 11.65
CA LEU A 111 -20.88 -16.38 12.00
C LEU A 111 -21.34 -16.48 13.46
N ALA A 112 -21.62 -17.67 13.97
CA ALA A 112 -22.04 -17.85 15.37
C ALA A 112 -20.99 -17.35 16.38
N LYS A 113 -19.69 -17.55 16.08
CA LYS A 113 -18.58 -17.06 16.91
C LYS A 113 -18.40 -15.55 16.82
N LEU A 114 -18.72 -14.97 15.65
CA LEU A 114 -18.53 -13.56 15.36
C LEU A 114 -19.70 -12.69 15.78
N ARG A 115 -20.92 -13.25 15.80
CA ARG A 115 -22.15 -12.55 16.20
C ARG A 115 -22.05 -11.73 17.48
N PRO A 116 -21.47 -12.24 18.60
CA PRO A 116 -21.35 -11.44 19.82
C PRO A 116 -20.28 -10.33 19.74
N LEU A 117 -19.39 -10.38 18.74
CA LEU A 117 -18.26 -9.47 18.58
C LEU A 117 -18.49 -8.43 17.47
N LEU A 118 -19.59 -8.54 16.72
CA LEU A 118 -19.86 -7.73 15.54
C LEU A 118 -21.19 -6.99 15.66
N THR A 119 -21.24 -5.80 15.10
CA THR A 119 -22.46 -5.03 14.90
C THR A 119 -22.57 -4.52 13.46
N VAL A 120 -23.79 -4.16 13.07
CA VAL A 120 -24.07 -3.39 11.86
C VAL A 120 -24.57 -2.02 12.31
N GLU A 121 -23.98 -0.97 11.75
CA GLU A 121 -24.41 0.43 11.90
C GLU A 121 -24.92 0.93 10.55
#